data_AF-A0A0R3RC59-F1
#
_entry.id   AF-A0A0R3RC59-F1
#
_cell.length_a   1.000
_cell.length_b   1.000
_cell.length_c   1.000
_cell.angle_alpha   90.00
_cell.angle_beta   90.00
_cell.angle_gamma   90.00
#
_symmetry.space_group_name_H-M   'P 1'
#
loop_
_entity.id
_entity.type
_entity.pdbx_description
1 polymer ?
#
loop_
_entity_poly.entity_id
_entity_poly.type
_entity_poly.pdbx_seq_one_letter_code
_entity_poly.pdbx_strand_id
1 'polypeptide(L)'
;MDIKISIIGALALGSIFIIVGVLSLTIVPLTVNKEVIKNEHLGYDENGTYNVMTQRWIEQKYSMKLKIWTVSVANPNDISKGSYPVLIEKGPYAYTLVICVQFIYLFIFLMEYRKRVKVNFMHNNTRVLFRNQRYYIYNKNESCANCYLNDTVMIPNIMFQYIANIAAKSGPMVRQVIKLALQQFKYETPFINVTVNQ
;
A
#
# COMPACT_ATOMS: atom_id res chain seq x y z
N MET A 1 48.07 49.30 -12.77
CA MET A 1 47.99 47.90 -12.29
C MET A 1 47.62 47.04 -13.48
N ASP A 2 48.57 46.25 -13.94
CA ASP A 2 48.62 45.72 -15.30
C ASP A 2 47.56 44.67 -15.59
N ILE A 3 46.84 44.84 -16.71
CA ILE A 3 45.85 43.90 -17.27
C ILE A 3 46.38 42.47 -17.31
N LYS A 4 47.70 42.29 -17.47
CA LYS A 4 48.39 41.00 -17.47
C LYS A 4 48.28 40.25 -16.12
N ILE A 5 48.32 40.94 -14.99
CA ILE A 5 48.22 40.34 -13.65
C ILE A 5 46.80 39.82 -13.40
N SER A 6 45.79 40.56 -13.87
CA SER A 6 44.38 40.15 -13.79
C SER A 6 44.08 38.91 -14.64
N ILE A 7 44.62 38.83 -15.86
CA ILE A 7 44.48 37.66 -16.74
C ILE A 7 45.13 36.41 -16.15
N ILE A 8 46.34 36.54 -15.60
CA ILE A 8 47.05 35.43 -14.95
C ILE A 8 46.27 34.95 -13.70
N GLY A 9 45.72 35.89 -12.93
CA GLY A 9 44.86 35.58 -11.78
C GLY A 9 43.59 34.81 -12.18
N ALA A 10 42.92 35.23 -13.25
CA ALA A 10 41.72 34.56 -13.77
C ALA A 10 42.01 33.14 -14.30
N LEU A 11 43.14 32.95 -14.99
CA LEU A 11 43.59 31.63 -15.47
C LEU A 11 43.95 30.68 -14.33
N ALA A 12 44.63 31.17 -13.29
CA ALA A 12 44.95 30.39 -12.11
C ALA A 12 43.68 29.97 -11.35
N LEU A 13 42.72 30.89 -11.18
CA LEU A 13 41.44 30.60 -10.54
C LEU A 13 40.63 29.56 -11.33
N GLY A 14 40.58 29.71 -12.66
CA GLY A 14 39.90 28.77 -13.56
C GLY A 14 40.50 27.36 -13.49
N SER A 15 41.83 27.26 -13.45
CA SER A 15 42.52 25.98 -13.28
C SER A 15 42.16 25.28 -11.97
N ILE A 16 42.10 26.03 -10.86
CA ILE A 16 41.71 25.50 -9.55
C ILE A 16 40.27 24.95 -9.59
N PHE A 17 39.33 25.69 -10.19
CA PHE A 17 37.94 25.22 -10.31
C PHE A 17 37.81 23.97 -11.18
N ILE A 18 38.60 23.85 -12.26
CA ILE A 18 38.62 22.64 -13.08
C ILE A 18 39.15 21.45 -12.27
N ILE A 19 40.24 21.63 -11.52
CA ILE A 19 40.82 20.57 -10.67
C ILE A 19 39.82 20.13 -9.61
N VAL A 20 39.17 21.07 -8.90
CA VAL A 20 38.14 20.77 -7.90
C VAL A 20 36.93 20.08 -8.55
N GLY A 21 36.52 20.51 -9.74
CA GLY A 21 35.44 19.87 -10.51
C GLY A 21 35.77 18.42 -10.86
N VAL A 22 36.96 18.15 -11.38
CA VAL A 22 37.41 16.78 -11.73
C VAL A 22 37.55 15.90 -10.48
N LEU A 23 38.09 16.43 -9.38
CA LEU A 23 38.17 15.70 -8.11
C LEU A 23 36.78 15.38 -7.54
N SER A 24 35.86 16.34 -7.57
CA SER A 24 34.48 16.13 -7.12
C SER A 24 33.77 15.05 -7.94
N LEU A 25 33.91 15.09 -9.27
CA LEU A 25 33.31 14.11 -10.18
C LEU A 25 33.86 12.69 -10.02
N THR A 26 35.03 12.51 -9.41
CA THR A 26 35.64 11.18 -9.22
C THR A 26 35.52 10.67 -7.79
N ILE A 27 35.78 11.51 -6.79
CA ILE A 27 35.78 11.11 -5.37
C ILE A 27 34.36 10.86 -4.87
N VAL A 28 33.41 11.71 -5.25
CA VAL A 28 32.00 11.58 -4.82
C VAL A 28 31.40 10.24 -5.24
N PRO A 29 31.41 9.83 -6.53
CA PRO A 29 30.81 8.54 -6.91
C PRO A 29 31.56 7.35 -6.30
N LEU A 30 32.89 7.41 -6.14
CA LEU A 30 33.65 6.33 -5.52
C LEU A 30 33.30 6.14 -4.04
N THR A 31 33.08 7.23 -3.31
CA THR A 31 32.76 7.19 -1.88
C THR A 31 31.31 6.75 -1.68
N VAL A 32 30.39 7.33 -2.45
CA VAL A 32 28.96 6.97 -2.38
C VAL A 32 28.73 5.52 -2.77
N ASN A 33 29.35 5.02 -3.85
CA ASN A 33 29.16 3.62 -4.26
C ASN A 33 29.62 2.63 -3.18
N LYS A 34 30.73 2.90 -2.49
CA LYS A 34 31.22 2.04 -1.41
C LYS A 34 30.26 2.03 -0.22
N GLU A 35 29.76 3.19 0.17
CA GLU A 35 28.80 3.32 1.27
C GLU A 35 27.43 2.71 0.94
N VAL A 36 26.95 2.88 -0.30
CA VAL A 36 25.68 2.30 -0.75
C VAL A 36 25.76 0.78 -0.78
N ILE A 37 26.79 0.20 -1.42
CA ILE A 37 26.95 -1.26 -1.50
C ILE A 37 27.08 -1.88 -0.10
N LYS A 38 27.77 -1.20 0.82
CA LYS A 38 27.88 -1.66 2.22
C LYS A 38 26.52 -1.64 2.92
N ASN A 39 25.65 -0.67 2.67
CA ASN A 39 24.42 -0.46 3.43
C ASN A 39 23.13 -0.96 2.73
N GLU A 40 23.19 -1.44 1.49
CA GLU A 40 22.00 -1.82 0.71
C GLU A 40 21.40 -3.18 1.13
N HIS A 41 22.16 -4.03 1.80
CA HIS A 41 21.72 -5.37 2.16
C HIS A 41 20.84 -5.39 3.42
N LEU A 42 20.00 -6.42 3.55
CA LEU A 42 19.28 -6.73 4.77
C LEU A 42 20.12 -7.70 5.60
N GLY A 43 20.35 -7.39 6.87
CA GLY A 43 21.19 -8.19 7.74
C GLY A 43 21.54 -7.51 9.05
N TYR A 44 22.61 -8.01 9.65
CA TYR A 44 23.18 -7.50 10.89
C TYR A 44 24.44 -6.69 10.61
N ASP A 45 24.69 -5.72 11.47
CA ASP A 45 25.94 -4.99 11.54
C ASP A 45 27.02 -5.86 12.22
N GLU A 46 28.27 -5.39 12.20
CA GLU A 46 29.43 -6.09 12.79
C GLU A 46 29.22 -6.40 14.30
N ASN A 47 28.40 -5.60 14.99
CA ASN A 47 28.04 -5.75 16.39
C ASN A 47 26.87 -6.73 16.66
N GLY A 48 26.35 -7.42 15.63
CA GLY A 48 25.22 -8.36 15.76
C GLY A 48 23.84 -7.70 15.90
N THR A 49 23.75 -6.37 15.84
CA THR A 49 22.50 -5.60 15.80
C THR A 49 21.99 -5.45 14.36
N TYR A 50 20.68 -5.24 14.14
CA TYR A 50 20.17 -4.99 12.78
C TYR A 50 20.83 -3.76 12.17
N ASN A 51 21.27 -3.88 10.91
CA ASN A 51 21.82 -2.75 10.17
C ASN A 51 20.74 -1.68 9.90
N VAL A 52 21.16 -0.46 9.56
CA VAL A 52 20.25 0.69 9.37
C VAL A 52 19.18 0.41 8.32
N MET A 53 19.54 -0.29 7.24
CA MET A 53 18.59 -0.65 6.17
C MET A 53 17.54 -1.64 6.65
N THR A 54 17.93 -2.65 7.43
CA THR A 54 17.02 -3.62 8.04
C THR A 54 16.09 -2.93 9.02
N GLN A 55 16.58 -2.03 9.86
CA GLN A 55 15.74 -1.24 10.77
C GLN A 55 14.69 -0.44 10.00
N ARG A 56 15.09 0.29 8.95
CA ARG A 56 14.16 1.06 8.08
C ARG A 56 13.18 0.15 7.32
N TRP A 57 13.58 -1.06 6.98
CA TRP A 57 12.74 -2.04 6.30
C TRP A 57 11.72 -2.73 7.23
N ILE A 58 12.11 -2.94 8.50
CA ILE A 58 11.24 -3.46 9.58
C ILE A 58 10.23 -2.39 9.98
N GLU A 59 10.71 -1.17 10.23
CA GLU A 59 9.95 -0.03 10.71
C GLU A 59 10.07 1.14 9.72
N GLN A 60 9.07 1.23 8.87
CA GLN A 60 9.00 2.22 7.80
C GLN A 60 8.39 3.51 8.34
N LYS A 61 9.16 4.61 8.39
CA LYS A 61 8.75 5.89 9.00
C LYS A 61 7.81 6.77 8.15
N TYR A 62 7.24 6.23 7.07
CA TYR A 62 6.35 7.00 6.18
C TYR A 62 4.88 6.65 6.42
N SER A 63 4.04 7.68 6.44
CA SER A 63 2.58 7.56 6.55
C SER A 63 2.00 6.92 5.29
N MET A 64 1.20 5.87 5.46
CA MET A 64 0.48 5.19 4.38
C MET A 64 -1.01 5.38 4.59
N LYS A 65 -1.68 5.91 3.57
CA LYS A 65 -3.12 6.15 3.58
C LYS A 65 -3.78 5.31 2.51
N LEU A 66 -4.84 4.60 2.88
CA LEU A 66 -5.69 3.86 1.98
C LEU A 66 -6.97 4.65 1.78
N LYS A 67 -7.26 5.08 0.54
CA LYS A 67 -8.53 5.71 0.19
C LYS A 67 -9.32 4.74 -0.67
N ILE A 68 -10.55 4.47 -0.28
CA ILE A 68 -11.45 3.53 -0.96
C ILE A 68 -12.61 4.32 -1.55
N TRP A 69 -12.93 4.05 -2.80
CA TRP A 69 -14.13 4.54 -3.46
C TRP A 69 -15.06 3.35 -3.71
N THR A 70 -16.29 3.49 -3.27
CA THR A 70 -17.33 2.48 -3.46
C THR A 70 -18.23 2.90 -4.60
N VAL A 71 -18.62 1.95 -5.43
CA VAL A 71 -19.57 2.18 -6.53
C VAL A 71 -20.85 1.44 -6.19
N SER A 72 -21.92 2.19 -5.95
CA SER A 72 -23.25 1.67 -5.65
C SER A 72 -24.10 1.59 -6.90
N VAL A 73 -24.85 0.51 -7.04
CA VAL A 73 -25.84 0.34 -8.13
C VAL A 73 -27.15 1.03 -7.75
N ALA A 74 -27.69 1.86 -8.63
CA ALA A 74 -28.96 2.57 -8.39
C ALA A 74 -30.19 1.80 -8.89
N ASN A 75 -30.04 0.95 -9.91
CA ASN A 75 -31.15 0.28 -10.61
C ASN A 75 -31.00 -1.26 -10.67
N PRO A 76 -30.90 -1.97 -9.52
CA PRO A 76 -30.69 -3.43 -9.49
C PRO A 76 -31.78 -4.24 -10.20
N ASN A 77 -33.03 -3.79 -10.11
CA ASN A 77 -34.19 -4.48 -10.65
C ASN A 77 -34.23 -4.40 -12.17
N ASP A 78 -33.76 -3.30 -12.75
CA ASP A 78 -33.74 -3.10 -14.19
C ASP A 78 -32.58 -3.84 -14.84
N ILE A 79 -31.44 -3.94 -14.14
CA ILE A 79 -30.31 -4.76 -14.58
C ILE A 79 -30.70 -6.24 -14.65
N SER A 80 -31.48 -6.71 -13.68
CA SER A 80 -32.00 -8.08 -13.68
C SER A 80 -32.95 -8.36 -14.85
N LYS A 81 -33.52 -7.32 -15.46
CA LYS A 81 -34.37 -7.38 -16.66
C LYS A 81 -33.60 -7.13 -17.96
N GLY A 82 -32.29 -6.86 -17.89
CA GLY A 82 -31.42 -6.64 -19.05
C GLY A 82 -31.13 -5.17 -19.38
N SER A 83 -31.51 -4.20 -18.53
CA SER A 83 -31.14 -2.80 -18.70
C SER A 83 -29.71 -2.51 -18.27
N TYR A 84 -29.14 -1.40 -18.75
CA TYR A 84 -27.80 -0.96 -18.37
C TYR A 84 -27.71 -0.52 -16.90
N PRO A 85 -26.60 -0.78 -16.21
CA PRO A 85 -26.41 -0.37 -14.83
C PRO A 85 -26.18 1.13 -14.71
N VAL A 86 -26.89 1.76 -13.77
CA VAL A 86 -26.67 3.12 -13.32
C VAL A 86 -25.85 3.06 -12.03
N LEU A 87 -24.67 3.65 -12.07
CA LEU A 87 -23.66 3.58 -11.02
C LEU A 87 -23.53 4.93 -10.32
N ILE A 88 -23.46 4.91 -8.99
CA ILE A 88 -23.25 6.08 -8.14
C ILE A 88 -21.97 5.86 -7.35
N GLU A 89 -20.96 6.67 -7.63
CA GLU A 89 -19.70 6.65 -6.88
C GLU A 89 -19.86 7.36 -5.54
N LYS A 90 -19.29 6.77 -4.49
CA LYS A 90 -19.24 7.35 -3.15
C LYS A 90 -17.85 7.15 -2.56
N GLY A 91 -17.22 8.24 -2.12
CA GLY A 91 -15.89 8.23 -1.54
C GLY A 91 -15.21 9.60 -1.58
N PRO A 92 -13.96 9.70 -1.11
CA PRO A 92 -13.17 8.60 -0.54
C PRO A 92 -13.56 8.26 0.90
N TYR A 93 -13.49 6.98 1.26
CA TYR A 93 -13.36 6.51 2.64
C TYR A 93 -11.87 6.34 2.94
N ALA A 94 -11.34 7.22 3.77
CA ALA A 94 -9.93 7.24 4.12
C ALA A 94 -9.66 6.37 5.35
N TYR A 95 -8.65 5.52 5.23
CA TYR A 95 -8.11 4.68 6.28
C TYR A 95 -6.63 4.98 6.46
N THR A 96 -6.30 5.31 7.69
CA THR A 96 -4.97 5.55 8.22
C THR A 96 -4.35 4.20 8.61
N LEU A 97 -3.18 3.86 8.07
CA LEU A 97 -2.52 2.58 8.38
C LEU A 97 -1.73 2.72 9.69
N VAL A 98 -2.09 1.99 10.75
CA VAL A 98 -1.46 2.12 12.09
C VAL A 98 -0.78 0.82 12.53
N ILE A 99 0.35 0.91 13.26
CA ILE A 99 0.92 -0.24 14.01
C ILE A 99 0.29 -0.28 15.39
N CYS A 100 -0.25 -1.43 15.77
CA CYS A 100 -0.41 -1.74 17.18
C CYS A 100 0.93 -2.28 17.71
N VAL A 101 1.69 -1.44 18.42
CA VAL A 101 2.84 -1.93 19.19
C VAL A 101 2.28 -2.50 20.47
N GLN A 102 2.53 -3.79 20.73
CA GLN A 102 2.20 -4.42 21.99
C GLN A 102 3.12 -3.86 23.10
N PHE A 103 2.89 -2.62 23.54
CA PHE A 103 3.43 -2.12 24.79
C PHE A 103 2.43 -1.19 25.47
N ILE A 104 2.09 -1.64 26.65
CA ILE A 104 1.26 -1.06 27.69
C ILE A 104 1.85 0.31 28.15
N TYR A 105 0.94 1.27 28.36
CA TYR A 105 1.12 2.61 28.97
C TYR A 105 2.02 3.64 28.24
N LEU A 106 1.48 4.32 27.22
CA LEU A 106 1.38 5.79 27.17
C LEU A 106 0.71 6.16 25.85
N PHE A 107 -0.58 6.49 25.94
CA PHE A 107 -1.41 6.90 24.83
C PHE A 107 -1.05 8.35 24.44
N ILE A 108 0.06 8.57 23.75
CA ILE A 108 0.35 9.81 23.02
C ILE A 108 1.30 9.46 21.85
N PHE A 109 0.93 9.97 20.67
CA PHE A 109 1.58 9.85 19.36
C PHE A 109 1.23 8.61 18.51
N LEU A 110 -0.02 8.57 18.04
CA LEU A 110 -0.46 7.72 16.92
C LEU A 110 0.20 8.22 15.62
N MET A 111 1.38 7.71 15.29
CA MET A 111 1.94 7.82 13.96
C MET A 111 1.94 6.47 13.26
N GLU A 112 1.42 6.52 12.05
CA GLU A 112 1.16 5.45 11.11
C GLU A 112 2.44 4.72 10.70
N TYR A 113 2.52 3.42 10.95
CA TYR A 113 3.67 2.65 10.52
C TYR A 113 3.21 1.25 10.06
N ARG A 114 4.05 0.56 9.29
CA ARG A 114 3.86 -0.86 8.95
C ARG A 114 4.93 -1.66 9.67
N LYS A 115 4.56 -2.62 10.54
CA LYS A 115 5.54 -3.50 11.20
C LYS A 115 5.63 -4.84 10.48
N ARG A 116 6.86 -5.22 10.15
CA ARG A 116 7.18 -6.62 9.89
C ARG A 116 7.49 -7.29 11.23
N VAL A 117 6.80 -8.36 11.56
CA VAL A 117 6.94 -9.11 12.82
C VAL A 117 7.58 -10.46 12.53
N LYS A 118 8.35 -11.01 13.49
CA LYS A 118 9.10 -12.28 13.37
C LYS A 118 10.11 -12.28 12.21
N VAL A 119 11.06 -11.34 12.25
CA VAL A 119 12.10 -11.21 11.21
C VAL A 119 13.24 -12.16 11.53
N ASN A 120 13.31 -13.27 10.81
CA ASN A 120 14.35 -14.28 10.97
C ASN A 120 15.16 -14.42 9.69
N PHE A 121 16.48 -14.37 9.82
CA PHE A 121 17.40 -14.64 8.73
C PHE A 121 17.75 -16.13 8.72
N MET A 122 17.54 -16.79 7.58
CA MET A 122 17.81 -18.20 7.37
C MET A 122 18.94 -18.39 6.36
N HIS A 123 19.56 -19.58 6.42
CA HIS A 123 20.51 -20.06 5.41
C HIS A 123 21.67 -19.07 5.19
N ASN A 124 22.44 -18.84 6.26
CA ASN A 124 23.58 -17.91 6.29
C ASN A 124 23.22 -16.48 5.83
N ASN A 125 22.12 -15.93 6.36
CA ASN A 125 21.61 -14.58 6.07
C ASN A 125 21.20 -14.30 4.61
N THR A 126 21.03 -15.32 3.78
CA THR A 126 20.59 -15.13 2.38
C THR A 126 19.08 -14.99 2.22
N ARG A 127 18.30 -15.47 3.20
CA ARG A 127 16.83 -15.43 3.15
C ARG A 127 16.28 -14.78 4.40
N VAL A 128 15.26 -13.94 4.24
CA VAL A 128 14.55 -13.30 5.35
C VAL A 128 13.10 -13.79 5.40
N LEU A 129 12.71 -14.39 6.52
CA LEU A 129 11.32 -14.69 6.82
C LEU A 129 10.75 -13.56 7.65
N PHE A 130 9.55 -13.08 7.27
CA PHE A 130 8.86 -12.04 8.00
C PHE A 130 7.35 -12.17 7.83
N ARG A 131 6.59 -11.69 8.81
CA ARG A 131 5.13 -11.54 8.71
C ARG A 131 4.78 -10.06 8.60
N ASN A 132 4.07 -9.68 7.54
CA ASN A 132 3.58 -8.31 7.37
C ASN A 132 2.23 -8.17 8.08
N GLN A 133 2.18 -7.39 9.16
CA GLN A 133 0.92 -7.06 9.83
C GLN A 133 0.53 -5.63 9.47
N ARG A 134 -0.74 -5.45 9.05
CA ARG A 134 -1.31 -4.16 8.66
C ARG A 134 -2.61 -3.97 9.40
N TYR A 135 -2.80 -2.80 10.00
CA TYR A 135 -4.06 -2.39 10.60
C TYR A 135 -4.50 -1.10 9.94
N TYR A 136 -5.79 -0.99 9.67
CA TYR A 136 -6.40 0.17 9.02
C TYR A 136 -7.40 0.78 9.98
N ILE A 137 -7.22 2.05 10.31
CA ILE A 137 -8.10 2.82 11.18
C ILE A 137 -8.82 3.86 10.33
N TYR A 138 -10.14 3.84 10.36
CA TYR A 138 -10.95 4.79 9.62
C TYR A 138 -10.71 6.22 10.12
N ASN A 139 -10.50 7.15 9.18
CA ASN A 139 -10.25 8.56 9.45
C ASN A 139 -11.33 9.42 8.80
N LYS A 140 -12.26 9.94 9.62
CA LYS A 140 -13.38 10.77 9.16
C LYS A 140 -12.92 12.09 8.53
N ASN A 141 -11.84 12.69 9.04
CA ASN A 141 -11.39 14.02 8.60
C ASN A 141 -10.82 14.00 7.18
N GLU A 142 -10.26 12.87 6.76
CA GLU A 142 -9.72 12.68 5.39
C GLU A 142 -10.71 12.00 4.45
N SER A 143 -11.84 11.54 4.99
CA SER A 143 -12.95 10.99 4.23
C SER A 143 -13.85 12.10 3.69
N CYS A 144 -14.74 11.79 2.74
CA CYS A 144 -15.71 12.76 2.26
C CYS A 144 -16.66 13.24 3.38
N ALA A 145 -17.18 14.47 3.28
CA ALA A 145 -17.97 15.09 4.35
C ALA A 145 -19.22 14.28 4.77
N ASN A 146 -19.83 13.57 3.81
CA ASN A 146 -21.03 12.75 4.01
C ASN A 146 -20.72 11.24 3.90
N CYS A 147 -19.46 10.85 4.13
CA CYS A 147 -19.03 9.46 4.11
C CYS A 147 -18.92 8.93 5.55
N TYR A 148 -19.70 7.90 5.85
CA TYR A 148 -19.75 7.21 7.14
C TYR A 148 -19.67 5.69 6.93
N LEU A 149 -19.12 4.97 7.89
CA LEU A 149 -19.02 3.50 7.81
C LEU A 149 -20.38 2.78 7.80
N ASN A 150 -21.42 3.44 8.32
CA ASN A 150 -22.80 2.94 8.29
C ASN A 150 -23.53 3.24 6.97
N ASP A 151 -22.87 3.89 6.01
CA ASP A 151 -23.45 4.14 4.71
C ASP A 151 -23.74 2.83 3.99
N THR A 152 -24.94 2.74 3.45
CA THR A 152 -25.37 1.57 2.68
C THR A 152 -25.00 1.75 1.21
N VAL A 153 -24.39 0.72 0.64
CA VAL A 153 -24.05 0.63 -0.77
C VAL A 153 -24.62 -0.65 -1.34
N MET A 154 -25.16 -0.55 -2.55
CA MET A 154 -25.70 -1.70 -3.25
C MET A 154 -24.63 -2.27 -4.16
N ILE A 155 -24.19 -3.49 -3.85
CA ILE A 155 -23.13 -4.18 -4.57
C ILE A 155 -23.63 -5.49 -5.18
N PRO A 156 -22.99 -5.95 -6.27
CA PRO A 156 -23.21 -7.29 -6.78
C PRO A 156 -22.84 -8.34 -5.71
N ASN A 157 -23.71 -9.33 -5.52
CA ASN A 157 -23.46 -10.42 -4.61
C ASN A 157 -22.43 -11.39 -5.23
N ILE A 158 -21.22 -11.39 -4.67
CA ILE A 158 -20.10 -12.22 -5.15
C ILE A 158 -20.40 -13.71 -4.94
N MET A 159 -21.08 -14.07 -3.85
CA MET A 159 -21.43 -15.46 -3.55
C MET A 159 -22.43 -15.99 -4.57
N PHE A 160 -23.48 -15.21 -4.86
CA PHE A 160 -24.44 -15.54 -5.90
C PHE A 160 -23.77 -15.72 -7.26
N GLN A 161 -22.87 -14.82 -7.65
CA GLN A 161 -22.11 -14.92 -8.91
C GLN A 161 -21.25 -16.20 -8.97
N TYR A 162 -20.61 -16.57 -7.86
CA TYR A 162 -19.81 -17.78 -7.79
C TYR A 162 -20.66 -19.05 -7.98
N ILE A 163 -21.79 -19.13 -7.29
CA ILE A 163 -22.74 -20.24 -7.42
C ILE A 163 -23.33 -20.29 -8.83
N ALA A 164 -23.69 -19.15 -9.41
CA ALA A 164 -24.18 -19.07 -10.78
C ALA A 164 -23.14 -19.54 -11.80
N ASN A 165 -21.87 -19.19 -11.61
CA ASN A 165 -20.76 -19.64 -12.46
C ASN A 165 -20.56 -21.17 -12.37
N ILE A 166 -20.64 -21.74 -11.17
CA ILE A 166 -20.62 -23.20 -10.97
C ILE A 166 -21.79 -23.85 -11.70
N ALA A 167 -23.01 -23.33 -11.52
CA ALA A 167 -24.20 -23.85 -12.17
C ALA A 167 -24.13 -23.78 -13.71
N ALA A 168 -23.54 -22.72 -14.26
CA ALA A 168 -23.35 -22.55 -15.70
C ALA A 168 -22.35 -23.55 -16.30
N LYS A 169 -21.34 -23.95 -15.53
CA LYS A 169 -20.32 -24.94 -15.94
C LYS A 169 -20.71 -26.39 -15.67
N SER A 170 -21.74 -26.62 -14.86
CA SER A 170 -22.17 -27.95 -14.43
C SER A 170 -23.17 -28.59 -15.40
N GLY A 171 -23.32 -29.92 -15.31
CA GLY A 171 -24.32 -30.66 -16.08
C GLY A 171 -25.77 -30.24 -15.75
N PRO A 172 -26.74 -30.59 -16.63
CA PRO A 172 -28.12 -30.10 -16.54
C PRO A 172 -28.82 -30.47 -15.22
N MET A 173 -28.52 -31.64 -14.65
CA MET A 173 -29.08 -32.10 -13.37
C MET A 173 -28.60 -31.25 -12.19
N VAL A 174 -27.29 -30.98 -12.11
CA VAL A 174 -26.69 -30.15 -11.05
C VAL A 174 -27.19 -28.70 -11.15
N ARG A 175 -27.28 -28.16 -12.37
CA ARG A 175 -27.85 -26.82 -12.61
C ARG A 175 -29.28 -26.70 -12.06
N GLN A 176 -30.11 -27.73 -12.24
CA GLN A 176 -31.49 -27.73 -11.77
C GLN A 176 -31.56 -27.78 -10.24
N VAL A 177 -30.72 -28.60 -9.59
CA VAL A 177 -30.64 -28.66 -8.12
C VAL A 177 -30.22 -27.31 -7.54
N ILE A 178 -29.19 -26.67 -8.11
CA ILE A 178 -28.73 -25.34 -7.66
C ILE A 178 -29.84 -24.29 -7.85
N LYS A 179 -30.55 -24.31 -8.97
CA LYS A 179 -31.67 -23.40 -9.23
C LYS A 179 -32.79 -23.56 -8.20
N LEU A 180 -33.16 -24.80 -7.88
CA LEU A 180 -34.18 -25.09 -6.85
C LEU A 180 -33.72 -24.61 -5.47
N ALA A 181 -32.46 -24.86 -5.10
CA ALA A 181 -31.90 -24.38 -3.85
C ALA A 181 -31.95 -22.85 -3.77
N LEU A 182 -31.50 -22.13 -4.80
CA LEU A 182 -31.55 -20.66 -4.83
C LEU A 182 -32.98 -20.09 -4.76
N GLN A 183 -33.96 -20.77 -5.38
CA GLN A 183 -35.37 -20.37 -5.30
C GLN A 183 -35.97 -20.59 -3.90
N GLN A 184 -35.53 -21.63 -3.20
CA GLN A 184 -35.96 -21.92 -1.84
C GLN A 184 -35.32 -20.97 -0.83
N PHE A 185 -34.02 -20.69 -0.98
CA PHE A 185 -33.26 -19.78 -0.12
C PHE A 185 -33.30 -18.34 -0.64
N LYS A 186 -34.51 -17.78 -0.85
CA LYS A 186 -34.82 -16.44 -1.43
C LYS A 186 -34.00 -15.24 -0.94
N TYR A 187 -33.16 -15.44 0.07
CA TYR A 187 -32.22 -14.47 0.64
C TYR A 187 -31.07 -14.09 -0.30
N GLU A 188 -30.68 -14.95 -1.25
CA GLU A 188 -29.52 -14.69 -2.12
C GLU A 188 -29.95 -14.02 -3.43
N THR A 189 -30.05 -12.70 -3.43
CA THR A 189 -30.31 -11.89 -4.64
C THR A 189 -29.01 -11.54 -5.38
N PRO A 190 -29.05 -11.29 -6.71
CA PRO A 190 -27.87 -10.88 -7.48
C PRO A 190 -27.19 -9.61 -6.97
N PHE A 191 -27.95 -8.74 -6.30
CA PHE A 191 -27.48 -7.53 -5.65
C PHE A 191 -27.89 -7.55 -4.18
N ILE A 192 -27.00 -7.08 -3.31
CA ILE A 192 -27.23 -6.98 -1.87
C ILE A 192 -26.94 -5.56 -1.41
N ASN A 193 -27.66 -5.13 -0.37
CA ASN A 193 -27.40 -3.86 0.28
C ASN A 193 -26.52 -4.13 1.50
N VAL A 194 -25.32 -3.56 1.51
CA VAL A 194 -24.33 -3.76 2.57
C VAL A 194 -23.86 -2.42 3.11
N THR A 195 -23.47 -2.39 4.38
CA THR A 195 -22.78 -1.22 4.93
C THR A 195 -21.32 -1.23 4.52
N VAL A 196 -20.71 -0.05 4.32
CA VAL A 196 -19.27 0.08 3.99
C VAL A 196 -18.34 -0.58 5.03
N ASN A 197 -18.81 -0.78 6.26
CA ASN A 197 -18.07 -1.46 7.32
C ASN A 197 -17.98 -3.00 7.18
N GLN A 198 -18.84 -3.63 6.38
CA GLN A 198 -18.88 -5.09 6.21
C GLN A 198 -17.96 -5.57 5.09
#